data_AF-R4V1Z9-F1
#
_entry.id   AF-R4V1Z9-F1
#
_cell.length_a   1.000
_cell.length_b   1.000
_cell.length_c   1.000
_cell.angle_alpha   90.00
_cell.angle_beta   90.00
_cell.angle_gamma   90.00
#
_symmetry.space_group_name_H-M   'P 1'
#
loop_
_entity.id
_entity.type
_entity.pdbx_description
1 polymer ?
#
loop_
_entity_poly.entity_id
_entity_poly.type
_entity_poly.pdbx_seq_one_letter_code
_entity_poly.pdbx_strand_id
1 'polypeptide(L)'
;MALCSATFCKTVFRVSQTVPVICTRSFHPSSAALAIQAPVSKPEGRTKCTLIPGDGVGPELVYSVQEVFKAAGVPVDFETFFFSEVHHTMSAPLEDVAKSITTNGICLKGILATPDYSHSGELASLNMKLRRALDLYANVVHVKSLPGVRSRHQNVDCVIIREQTEGEYSALEHETIKGVVVCLKIVTKVKSERIAKFAFDYATRNNRKKVTAVHKANIMKLGDGLFLRSCQEMAKLYPKIQFETMIVDNCTMQMVSDPCQFDVMVTPNLYGNIVDNLASGLVGGAGVVA
;
A
#
# COMPACT_ATOMS: atom_id res chain seq x y z
N MET A 1 -48.13 -24.81 24.65
CA MET A 1 -49.33 -24.97 25.49
C MET A 1 -48.85 -24.75 26.93
N ALA A 2 -49.28 -23.66 27.60
CA ALA A 2 -50.48 -23.57 28.46
C ALA A 2 -50.28 -24.31 29.81
N LEU A 3 -50.58 -23.74 31.00
CA LEU A 3 -51.27 -22.47 31.34
C LEU A 3 -50.82 -21.91 32.73
N CYS A 4 -51.40 -20.76 33.13
CA CYS A 4 -50.95 -19.84 34.18
C CYS A 4 -51.37 -20.14 35.64
N SER A 5 -50.69 -19.49 36.61
CA SER A 5 -51.27 -18.83 37.82
C SER A 5 -50.19 -17.88 38.42
N ALA A 6 -50.34 -16.55 38.46
CA ALA A 6 -50.97 -15.69 39.50
C ALA A 6 -50.23 -15.68 40.88
N THR A 7 -50.10 -14.61 41.69
CA THR A 7 -50.93 -13.38 41.83
C THR A 7 -50.20 -12.23 42.60
N PHE A 8 -50.45 -10.94 42.25
CA PHE A 8 -50.35 -9.70 43.09
C PHE A 8 -48.99 -9.25 43.73
N CYS A 9 -48.77 -8.01 44.22
CA CYS A 9 -49.23 -6.62 43.89
C CYS A 9 -48.49 -5.57 44.79
N LYS A 10 -48.54 -4.27 44.42
CA LYS A 10 -48.09 -3.03 45.14
C LYS A 10 -46.55 -2.82 45.17
N THR A 11 -45.93 -1.71 44.80
CA THR A 11 -46.28 -0.26 44.63
C THR A 11 -46.22 0.60 45.90
N VAL A 12 -45.11 1.34 46.09
CA VAL A 12 -45.02 2.62 46.86
C VAL A 12 -43.95 3.52 46.21
N PHE A 13 -44.22 4.83 46.16
CA PHE A 13 -43.31 5.91 45.71
C PHE A 13 -42.66 6.62 46.92
N ARG A 14 -41.42 7.12 46.80
CA ARG A 14 -41.01 8.39 47.47
C ARG A 14 -39.74 9.02 46.91
N VAL A 15 -39.59 10.32 47.17
CA VAL A 15 -38.56 11.27 46.67
C VAL A 15 -38.18 12.20 47.84
N SER A 16 -36.93 12.71 47.90
CA SER A 16 -36.56 14.14 48.19
C SER A 16 -35.15 14.35 48.78
N GLN A 17 -34.46 15.44 48.33
CA GLN A 17 -33.36 16.25 48.94
C GLN A 17 -32.04 15.54 49.41
N THR A 18 -30.78 16.04 49.30
CA THR A 18 -30.08 17.35 49.16
C THR A 18 -29.86 18.14 50.48
N VAL A 19 -28.78 18.93 50.73
CA VAL A 19 -27.86 19.69 49.82
C VAL A 19 -26.32 19.46 50.10
N PRO A 20 -25.33 20.37 50.45
CA PRO A 20 -23.89 20.15 50.12
C PRO A 20 -22.84 20.31 51.27
N VAL A 21 -21.54 20.22 50.93
CA VAL A 21 -20.37 20.77 51.69
C VAL A 21 -19.38 21.47 50.71
N ILE A 22 -18.64 22.49 51.16
CA ILE A 22 -17.76 23.38 50.36
C ILE A 22 -16.38 23.53 51.04
N CYS A 23 -15.30 23.64 50.23
CA CYS A 23 -13.96 24.28 50.43
C CYS A 23 -12.86 23.49 49.67
N THR A 24 -11.75 24.05 49.14
CA THR A 24 -11.23 25.43 49.07
C THR A 24 -10.32 25.59 47.83
N ARG A 25 -9.98 26.82 47.41
CA ARG A 25 -8.95 27.09 46.37
C ARG A 25 -7.59 27.46 47.00
N SER A 26 -6.48 26.98 46.44
CA SER A 26 -5.16 27.62 46.59
C SER A 26 -4.17 27.25 45.47
N PHE A 27 -3.39 28.25 45.08
CA PHE A 27 -2.54 28.46 43.90
C PHE A 27 -1.43 27.43 43.53
N HIS A 28 -0.99 27.59 42.27
CA HIS A 28 0.19 27.07 41.54
C HIS A 28 1.56 27.37 42.21
N PRO A 29 2.71 26.69 41.86
CA PRO A 29 3.24 26.69 40.48
C PRO A 29 4.06 25.49 39.93
N SER A 30 4.20 25.52 38.60
CA SER A 30 5.30 25.05 37.73
C SER A 30 5.87 23.63 37.88
N SER A 31 5.64 22.82 36.84
CA SER A 31 6.68 21.94 36.29
C SER A 31 6.57 21.93 34.76
N ALA A 32 7.69 22.06 34.07
CA ALA A 32 7.73 22.20 32.62
C ALA A 32 7.68 20.84 31.92
N ALA A 33 6.47 20.32 31.68
CA ALA A 33 6.28 19.18 30.78
C ALA A 33 6.55 19.61 29.33
N LEU A 34 7.25 18.77 28.56
CA LEU A 34 7.55 19.05 27.16
C LEU A 34 6.25 19.19 26.35
N ALA A 35 6.21 20.19 25.47
CA ALA A 35 5.13 20.35 24.49
C ALA A 35 5.22 19.26 23.41
N ILE A 36 4.79 18.05 23.74
CA ILE A 36 4.39 17.04 22.76
C ILE A 36 3.29 17.71 21.91
N GLN A 37 3.57 17.93 20.62
CA GLN A 37 2.60 18.52 19.71
C GLN A 37 1.37 17.63 19.68
N ALA A 38 0.24 18.17 20.16
CA ALA A 38 -1.03 17.46 20.10
C ALA A 38 -1.36 17.16 18.61
N PRO A 39 -1.89 15.96 18.29
CA PRO A 39 -2.29 15.65 16.93
C PRO A 39 -3.32 16.69 16.47
N VAL A 40 -3.05 17.32 15.32
CA VAL A 40 -3.88 18.41 14.78
C VAL A 40 -5.34 17.97 14.75
N SER A 41 -6.18 18.63 15.53
CA SER A 41 -7.59 18.31 15.67
C SER A 41 -8.29 18.52 14.33
N LYS A 42 -8.55 17.42 13.61
CA LYS A 42 -9.31 17.47 12.35
C LYS A 42 -10.69 18.10 12.63
N PRO A 43 -11.17 19.04 11.80
CA PRO A 43 -12.56 19.47 11.85
C PRO A 43 -13.48 18.26 11.59
N GLU A 44 -14.71 18.34 12.09
CA GLU A 44 -15.51 17.15 12.39
C GLU A 44 -15.82 16.27 11.17
N GLY A 45 -15.62 14.96 11.34
CA GLY A 45 -16.12 13.90 10.46
C GLY A 45 -15.38 13.67 9.13
N ARG A 46 -14.91 14.71 8.44
CA ARG A 46 -14.42 14.58 7.05
C ARG A 46 -12.90 14.41 6.95
N THR A 47 -12.48 13.51 6.05
CA THR A 47 -11.06 13.21 5.77
C THR A 47 -10.64 13.81 4.45
N LYS A 48 -9.67 14.72 4.47
CA LYS A 48 -8.98 15.17 3.27
C LYS A 48 -8.20 14.03 2.61
N CYS A 49 -8.24 13.97 1.28
CA CYS A 49 -7.49 13.05 0.45
C CYS A 49 -6.90 13.80 -0.74
N THR A 50 -5.58 13.71 -0.96
CA THR A 50 -4.96 14.31 -2.14
C THR A 50 -5.36 13.50 -3.37
N LEU A 51 -5.82 14.18 -4.43
CA LEU A 51 -6.34 13.55 -5.64
C LEU A 51 -5.51 13.96 -6.86
N ILE A 52 -5.00 12.98 -7.58
CA ILE A 52 -4.24 13.18 -8.82
C ILE A 52 -5.01 12.48 -9.96
N PRO A 53 -5.72 13.21 -10.84
CA PRO A 53 -6.45 12.62 -11.96
C PRO A 53 -5.54 11.81 -12.91
N GLY A 54 -4.33 12.31 -13.14
CA GLY A 54 -3.36 11.71 -14.06
C GLY A 54 -3.69 11.92 -15.53
N ASP A 55 -3.09 11.10 -16.39
CA ASP A 55 -3.12 11.20 -17.84
C ASP A 55 -4.07 10.16 -18.48
N GLY A 56 -4.35 10.33 -19.78
CA GLY A 56 -5.17 9.40 -20.57
C GLY A 56 -6.60 9.28 -20.04
N VAL A 57 -7.04 8.06 -19.73
CA VAL A 57 -8.37 7.78 -19.13
C VAL A 57 -8.44 8.08 -17.62
N GLY A 58 -7.32 8.45 -16.98
CA GLY A 58 -7.25 8.73 -15.55
C GLY A 58 -8.33 9.70 -15.03
N PRO A 59 -8.53 10.87 -15.67
CA PRO A 59 -9.56 11.84 -15.26
C PRO A 59 -11.00 11.32 -15.34
N GLU A 60 -11.34 10.48 -16.32
CA GLU A 60 -12.68 9.89 -16.48
C GLU A 60 -12.98 8.89 -15.36
N LEU A 61 -12.00 8.02 -15.06
CA LEU A 61 -12.08 7.06 -13.95
C LEU A 61 -12.15 7.78 -12.60
N VAL A 62 -11.38 8.85 -12.42
CA VAL A 62 -11.39 9.65 -11.18
C VAL A 62 -12.70 10.43 -11.01
N TYR A 63 -13.28 10.97 -12.07
CA TYR A 63 -14.63 11.57 -12.02
C TYR A 63 -15.68 10.52 -11.58
N SER A 64 -15.61 9.32 -12.15
CA SER A 64 -16.49 8.20 -11.79
C SER A 64 -16.37 7.82 -10.30
N VAL A 65 -15.15 7.81 -9.75
CA VAL A 65 -14.93 7.60 -8.31
C VAL A 65 -15.53 8.74 -7.47
N GLN A 66 -15.40 10.00 -7.90
CA GLN A 66 -16.00 11.14 -7.19
C GLN A 66 -17.53 11.06 -7.16
N GLU A 67 -18.18 10.66 -8.26
CA GLU A 67 -19.64 10.45 -8.29
C GLU A 67 -20.08 9.33 -7.35
N VAL A 68 -19.40 8.18 -7.36
CA VAL A 68 -19.70 7.06 -6.46
C VAL A 68 -19.50 7.45 -4.98
N PHE A 69 -18.40 8.16 -4.64
CA PHE A 69 -18.15 8.63 -3.27
C PHE A 69 -19.23 9.61 -2.80
N LYS A 70 -19.66 10.52 -3.69
CA LYS A 70 -20.74 11.48 -3.43
C LYS A 70 -22.09 10.77 -3.24
N ALA A 71 -22.44 9.82 -4.09
CA ALA A 71 -23.68 9.05 -4.02
C ALA A 71 -23.75 8.16 -2.77
N ALA A 72 -22.61 7.57 -2.36
CA ALA A 72 -22.49 6.78 -1.14
C ALA A 72 -22.31 7.61 0.14
N GLY A 73 -22.31 8.95 0.05
CA GLY A 73 -22.19 9.85 1.20
C GLY A 73 -20.86 9.79 1.95
N VAL A 74 -19.78 9.34 1.29
CA VAL A 74 -18.48 9.11 1.93
C VAL A 74 -17.91 10.42 2.47
N PRO A 75 -17.45 10.49 3.74
CA PRO A 75 -16.95 11.72 4.34
C PRO A 75 -15.49 12.00 3.94
N VAL A 76 -15.25 12.14 2.63
CA VAL A 76 -13.94 12.46 2.04
C VAL A 76 -14.02 13.75 1.23
N ASP A 77 -13.03 14.62 1.43
CA ASP A 77 -12.82 15.85 0.66
C ASP A 77 -11.58 15.70 -0.22
N PHE A 78 -11.76 15.82 -1.54
CA PHE A 78 -10.68 15.62 -2.51
C PHE A 78 -9.94 16.94 -2.81
N GLU A 79 -8.65 16.96 -2.52
CA GLU A 79 -7.74 18.07 -2.80
C GLU A 79 -7.01 17.79 -4.12
N THR A 80 -7.52 18.32 -5.23
CA THR A 80 -7.12 17.90 -6.58
C THR A 80 -5.90 18.65 -7.11
N PHE A 81 -4.87 17.90 -7.53
CA PHE A 81 -3.68 18.41 -8.21
C PHE A 81 -3.59 17.85 -9.62
N PHE A 82 -3.40 18.72 -10.62
CA PHE A 82 -2.93 18.29 -11.94
C PHE A 82 -1.43 17.99 -11.86
N PHE A 83 -1.05 16.78 -12.26
CA PHE A 83 0.33 16.28 -12.16
C PHE A 83 0.57 15.34 -13.34
N SER A 84 1.55 15.66 -14.19
CA SER A 84 1.76 14.98 -15.48
C SER A 84 3.20 15.20 -15.95
N GLU A 85 3.86 14.13 -16.41
CA GLU A 85 5.21 14.22 -17.00
C GLU A 85 5.17 14.66 -18.47
N VAL A 86 4.04 14.45 -19.15
CA VAL A 86 3.78 14.91 -20.52
C VAL A 86 3.43 16.41 -20.53
N HIS A 87 2.47 16.80 -19.70
CA HIS A 87 1.95 18.18 -19.63
C HIS A 87 2.70 19.02 -18.59
N HIS A 88 4.03 18.98 -18.63
CA HIS A 88 4.94 19.56 -17.63
C HIS A 88 4.69 21.05 -17.33
N THR A 89 4.20 21.84 -18.29
CA THR A 89 3.87 23.27 -18.12
C THR A 89 2.66 23.53 -17.24
N MET A 90 1.74 22.56 -17.13
CA MET A 90 0.55 22.64 -16.27
C MET A 90 0.70 21.81 -14.98
N SER A 91 1.68 20.90 -14.93
CA SER A 91 1.93 20.03 -13.77
C SER A 91 2.30 20.85 -12.53
N ALA A 92 1.63 20.56 -11.42
CA ALA A 92 2.03 21.06 -10.11
C ALA A 92 3.47 20.60 -9.77
N PRO A 93 4.24 21.39 -9.00
CA PRO A 93 5.55 20.97 -8.51
C PRO A 93 5.46 19.68 -7.68
N LEU A 94 6.41 18.77 -7.91
CA LEU A 94 6.54 17.51 -7.16
C LEU A 94 6.53 17.75 -5.64
N GLU A 95 7.21 18.81 -5.18
CA GLU A 95 7.25 19.13 -3.76
C GLU A 95 5.88 19.43 -3.17
N ASP A 96 5.02 20.16 -3.89
CA ASP A 96 3.74 20.64 -3.34
C ASP A 96 2.70 19.52 -3.32
N VAL A 97 2.74 18.66 -4.34
CA VAL A 97 2.04 17.37 -4.32
C VAL A 97 2.52 16.50 -3.16
N ALA A 98 3.84 16.37 -2.94
CA ALA A 98 4.39 15.60 -1.82
C ALA A 98 4.04 16.20 -0.44
N LYS A 99 4.06 17.53 -0.30
CA LYS A 99 3.62 18.25 0.92
C LYS A 99 2.14 17.96 1.21
N SER A 100 1.26 18.08 0.20
CA SER A 100 -0.17 17.74 0.35
C SER A 100 -0.38 16.29 0.78
N ILE A 101 0.29 15.32 0.13
CA ILE A 101 0.18 13.90 0.48
C ILE A 101 0.70 13.64 1.91
N THR A 102 1.78 14.30 2.32
CA THR A 102 2.33 14.19 3.69
C THR A 102 1.37 14.78 4.74
N THR A 103 0.70 15.89 4.43
CA THR A 103 -0.27 16.56 5.33
C THR A 103 -1.59 15.80 5.43
N ASN A 104 -2.12 15.31 4.31
CA ASN A 104 -3.39 14.58 4.27
C ASN A 104 -3.24 13.10 4.68
N GLY A 105 -2.04 12.53 4.49
CA GLY A 105 -1.68 11.14 4.81
C GLY A 105 -2.26 10.08 3.85
N ILE A 106 -3.10 10.49 2.89
CA ILE A 106 -3.77 9.63 1.92
C ILE A 106 -3.76 10.32 0.55
N CYS A 107 -3.45 9.55 -0.50
CA CYS A 107 -3.52 9.99 -1.89
C CYS A 107 -4.26 8.96 -2.74
N LEU A 108 -5.16 9.42 -3.62
CA LEU A 108 -5.67 8.65 -4.75
C LEU A 108 -5.03 9.20 -6.03
N LYS A 109 -4.44 8.34 -6.87
CA LYS A 109 -3.83 8.74 -8.14
C LYS A 109 -4.22 7.83 -9.31
N GLY A 110 -4.63 8.43 -10.43
CA GLY A 110 -4.75 7.77 -11.72
C GLY A 110 -3.39 7.33 -12.29
N ILE A 111 -3.35 6.98 -13.57
CA ILE A 111 -2.11 6.62 -14.27
C ILE A 111 -1.36 7.91 -14.61
N LEU A 112 -0.04 7.96 -14.35
CA LEU A 112 0.82 9.04 -14.83
C LEU A 112 1.59 8.50 -16.04
N ALA A 113 1.41 9.13 -17.20
CA ALA A 113 2.11 8.75 -18.42
C ALA A 113 3.59 9.13 -18.29
N THR A 114 4.48 8.17 -18.58
CA THR A 114 5.92 8.42 -18.66
C THR A 114 6.29 8.50 -20.15
N PRO A 115 6.94 9.58 -20.63
CA PRO A 115 7.29 9.72 -22.04
C PRO A 115 8.43 8.77 -22.43
N ASP A 116 8.45 8.33 -23.70
CA ASP A 116 9.50 7.44 -24.24
C ASP A 116 10.91 8.07 -24.20
N TYR A 117 10.96 9.41 -24.20
CA TYR A 117 12.20 10.18 -24.10
C TYR A 117 12.08 11.26 -23.03
N SER A 118 13.07 11.32 -22.13
CA SER A 118 13.14 12.34 -21.08
C SER A 118 13.61 13.67 -21.64
N HIS A 119 12.76 14.71 -21.62
CA HIS A 119 13.11 16.07 -22.05
C HIS A 119 14.26 16.70 -21.23
N SER A 120 14.49 16.24 -20.00
CA SER A 120 15.60 16.69 -19.15
C SER A 120 16.85 15.80 -19.25
N GLY A 121 16.79 14.68 -19.99
CA GLY A 121 17.83 13.64 -19.98
C GLY A 121 17.89 12.82 -18.68
N GLU A 122 17.06 13.12 -17.69
CA GLU A 122 16.98 12.32 -16.46
C GLU A 122 16.33 10.96 -16.73
N LEU A 123 17.00 9.87 -16.34
CA LEU A 123 16.45 8.51 -16.33
C LEU A 123 15.32 8.30 -15.28
N ALA A 124 14.87 9.37 -14.64
CA ALA A 124 14.06 9.33 -13.42
C ALA A 124 12.64 9.85 -13.64
N SER A 125 11.71 8.92 -13.91
CA SER A 125 10.30 9.26 -14.15
C SER A 125 9.59 9.87 -12.94
N LEU A 126 8.52 10.62 -13.19
CA LEU A 126 7.74 11.34 -12.19
C LEU A 126 7.14 10.39 -11.14
N ASN A 127 6.68 9.21 -11.57
CA ASN A 127 6.25 8.12 -10.68
C ASN A 127 7.36 7.71 -9.69
N MET A 128 8.60 7.57 -10.16
CA MET A 128 9.72 7.17 -9.33
C MET A 128 10.19 8.29 -8.41
N LYS A 129 10.23 9.53 -8.89
CA LYS A 129 10.51 10.73 -8.09
C LYS A 129 9.52 10.86 -6.91
N LEU A 130 8.23 10.70 -7.17
CA LEU A 130 7.17 10.72 -6.13
C LEU A 130 7.34 9.60 -5.09
N ARG A 131 7.60 8.35 -5.54
CA ARG A 131 7.84 7.21 -4.64
C ARG A 131 9.07 7.41 -3.75
N ARG A 132 10.14 8.02 -4.27
CA ARG A 132 11.37 8.33 -3.53
C ARG A 132 11.16 9.46 -2.51
N ALA A 133 10.46 10.53 -2.89
CA ALA A 133 10.17 11.68 -2.03
C ALA A 133 9.31 11.32 -0.79
N LEU A 134 8.47 10.29 -0.91
CA LEU A 134 7.54 9.83 0.13
C LEU A 134 7.91 8.45 0.73
N ASP A 135 9.07 7.89 0.36
CA ASP A 135 9.55 6.53 0.71
C ASP A 135 8.46 5.43 0.62
N LEU A 136 7.69 5.44 -0.48
CA LEU A 136 6.57 4.51 -0.72
C LEU A 136 7.08 3.10 -1.09
N TYR A 137 7.56 2.40 -0.09
CA TYR A 137 8.45 1.25 -0.27
C TYR A 137 7.78 -0.09 -0.57
N ALA A 138 6.53 -0.26 -0.17
CA ALA A 138 5.73 -1.44 -0.46
C ALA A 138 4.68 -1.08 -1.51
N ASN A 139 4.79 -1.67 -2.70
CA ASN A 139 3.65 -1.83 -3.59
C ASN A 139 2.95 -3.14 -3.23
N VAL A 140 1.64 -3.08 -3.01
CA VAL A 140 0.78 -4.24 -2.79
C VAL A 140 -0.17 -4.31 -3.97
N VAL A 141 -0.40 -5.50 -4.50
CA VAL A 141 -1.39 -5.76 -5.55
C VAL A 141 -2.19 -7.02 -5.17
N HIS A 142 -3.51 -6.91 -5.13
CA HIS A 142 -4.43 -8.01 -4.85
C HIS A 142 -5.01 -8.55 -6.16
N VAL A 143 -4.49 -9.70 -6.59
CA VAL A 143 -4.93 -10.37 -7.81
C VAL A 143 -6.00 -11.39 -7.45
N LYS A 144 -7.25 -11.06 -7.77
CA LYS A 144 -8.43 -11.87 -7.46
C LYS A 144 -9.34 -12.09 -8.67
N SER A 145 -9.73 -13.33 -8.92
CA SER A 145 -10.77 -13.66 -9.91
C SER A 145 -12.11 -13.02 -9.50
N LEU A 146 -12.62 -12.09 -10.30
CA LEU A 146 -13.92 -11.46 -10.06
C LEU A 146 -15.08 -12.29 -10.63
N PRO A 147 -16.22 -12.42 -9.91
CA PRO A 147 -17.39 -13.11 -10.44
C PRO A 147 -17.95 -12.40 -11.67
N GLY A 148 -18.18 -13.16 -12.75
CA GLY A 148 -18.67 -12.64 -14.03
C GLY A 148 -17.56 -12.33 -15.06
N VAL A 149 -16.32 -12.13 -14.64
CA VAL A 149 -15.18 -11.97 -15.56
C VAL A 149 -14.74 -13.35 -16.07
N ARG A 150 -14.72 -13.53 -17.39
CA ARG A 150 -14.33 -14.79 -18.04
C ARG A 150 -12.80 -14.88 -18.21
N SER A 151 -12.16 -15.54 -17.26
CA SER A 151 -10.71 -15.82 -17.25
C SER A 151 -10.43 -17.31 -17.53
N ARG A 152 -9.18 -17.63 -17.94
CA ARG A 152 -8.72 -19.02 -18.16
C ARG A 152 -8.64 -19.81 -16.84
N HIS A 153 -8.21 -19.14 -15.77
CA HIS A 153 -8.09 -19.71 -14.42
C HIS A 153 -9.19 -19.10 -13.55
N GLN A 154 -9.70 -19.88 -12.60
CA GLN A 154 -10.80 -19.47 -11.71
C GLN A 154 -10.34 -19.56 -10.26
N ASN A 155 -10.97 -18.77 -9.38
CA ASN A 155 -10.70 -18.74 -7.94
C ASN A 155 -9.24 -18.39 -7.56
N VAL A 156 -8.55 -17.61 -8.41
CA VAL A 156 -7.27 -16.99 -8.05
C VAL A 156 -7.53 -15.95 -6.97
N ASP A 157 -6.74 -15.95 -5.90
CA ASP A 157 -6.83 -14.98 -4.80
C ASP A 157 -5.46 -14.84 -4.11
N CYS A 158 -4.50 -14.24 -4.81
CA CYS A 158 -3.13 -14.03 -4.31
C CYS A 158 -2.78 -12.55 -4.17
N VAL A 159 -1.81 -12.24 -3.29
CA VAL A 159 -1.35 -10.87 -3.03
C VAL A 159 0.14 -10.76 -3.27
N ILE A 160 0.54 -9.86 -4.16
CA ILE A 160 1.92 -9.60 -4.54
C ILE A 160 2.41 -8.35 -3.79
N ILE A 161 3.54 -8.49 -3.09
CA ILE A 161 4.14 -7.45 -2.25
C ILE A 161 5.57 -7.20 -2.76
N ARG A 162 5.76 -6.01 -3.32
CA ARG A 162 6.95 -5.61 -4.08
C ARG A 162 7.73 -4.52 -3.37
N GLU A 163 9.03 -4.72 -3.21
CA GLU A 163 9.97 -3.63 -2.87
C GLU A 163 10.03 -2.63 -4.03
N GLN A 164 9.90 -1.33 -3.75
CA GLN A 164 9.76 -0.31 -4.80
C GLN A 164 10.78 0.84 -4.74
N THR A 165 11.83 0.75 -3.90
CA THR A 165 12.79 1.86 -3.66
C THR A 165 14.25 1.54 -3.99
N GLU A 166 14.58 0.30 -4.32
CA GLU A 166 15.91 -0.11 -4.79
C GLU A 166 15.80 -1.15 -5.93
N GLY A 167 16.84 -1.95 -6.14
CA GLY A 167 16.96 -2.88 -7.24
C GLY A 167 17.24 -2.16 -8.56
N GLU A 168 16.63 -2.67 -9.62
CA GLU A 168 16.86 -2.28 -11.01
C GLU A 168 16.27 -0.88 -11.31
N TYR A 169 15.16 -0.50 -10.65
CA TYR A 169 14.61 0.87 -10.67
C TYR A 169 15.42 1.88 -9.83
N SER A 170 16.70 1.60 -9.59
CA SER A 170 17.64 2.63 -9.12
C SER A 170 17.96 3.65 -10.22
N ALA A 171 17.78 3.28 -11.51
CA ALA A 171 18.11 4.10 -12.69
C ALA A 171 19.58 4.56 -12.69
N LEU A 172 20.48 3.64 -12.31
CA LEU A 172 21.92 3.84 -12.23
C LEU A 172 22.60 3.11 -13.38
N GLU A 173 22.57 3.73 -14.56
CA GLU A 173 23.11 3.16 -15.80
C GLU A 173 24.11 4.14 -16.42
N HIS A 174 25.18 3.62 -17.00
CA HIS A 174 26.17 4.43 -17.73
C HIS A 174 26.85 3.63 -18.83
N GLU A 175 27.22 4.29 -19.93
CA GLU A 175 28.06 3.73 -20.98
C GLU A 175 29.53 3.99 -20.64
N THR A 176 30.30 2.95 -20.29
CA THR A 176 31.71 3.09 -19.88
C THR A 176 32.62 3.35 -21.08
N ILE A 177 32.34 2.65 -22.19
CA ILE A 177 32.91 2.87 -23.52
C ILE A 177 31.81 2.60 -24.55
N LYS A 178 31.91 3.20 -25.75
CA LYS A 178 30.86 3.09 -26.78
C LYS A 178 30.52 1.61 -27.10
N GLY A 179 29.26 1.23 -26.86
CA GLY A 179 28.74 -0.13 -26.99
C GLY A 179 28.77 -0.98 -25.71
N VAL A 180 29.21 -0.44 -24.57
CA VAL A 180 29.29 -1.15 -23.28
C VAL A 180 28.56 -0.36 -22.19
N VAL A 181 27.31 -0.74 -21.94
CA VAL A 181 26.44 -0.17 -20.89
C VAL A 181 26.51 -1.03 -19.62
N VAL A 182 26.61 -0.37 -18.47
CA VAL A 182 26.67 -0.99 -17.13
C VAL A 182 25.47 -0.54 -16.30
N CYS A 183 24.59 -1.48 -15.97
CA CYS A 183 23.40 -1.27 -15.14
C CYS A 183 23.68 -1.68 -13.68
N LEU A 184 23.63 -0.76 -12.72
CA LEU A 184 23.98 -0.99 -11.32
C LEU A 184 22.75 -1.27 -10.44
N LYS A 185 22.47 -2.56 -10.21
CA LYS A 185 21.46 -3.04 -9.26
C LYS A 185 21.97 -2.93 -7.81
N ILE A 186 21.34 -2.08 -7.01
CA ILE A 186 21.61 -1.99 -5.55
C ILE A 186 20.54 -2.79 -4.78
N VAL A 187 20.97 -3.62 -3.83
CA VAL A 187 20.09 -4.32 -2.87
C VAL A 187 20.69 -4.17 -1.47
N THR A 188 19.88 -3.77 -0.49
CA THR A 188 20.31 -3.50 0.89
C THR A 188 19.53 -4.34 1.89
N LYS A 189 20.19 -4.70 3.00
CA LYS A 189 19.57 -5.52 4.05
C LYS A 189 18.36 -4.80 4.66
N VAL A 190 18.48 -3.52 5.01
CA VAL A 190 17.42 -2.72 5.62
C VAL A 190 16.15 -2.65 4.75
N LYS A 191 16.29 -2.45 3.43
CA LYS A 191 15.14 -2.41 2.51
C LYS A 191 14.54 -3.80 2.27
N SER A 192 15.37 -4.83 2.21
CA SER A 192 14.93 -6.23 2.15
C SER A 192 14.19 -6.69 3.42
N GLU A 193 14.63 -6.27 4.60
CA GLU A 193 13.99 -6.59 5.89
C GLU A 193 12.65 -5.87 6.07
N ARG A 194 12.55 -4.58 5.72
CA ARG A 194 11.27 -3.85 5.87
C ARG A 194 10.17 -4.39 4.97
N ILE A 195 10.48 -4.77 3.73
CA ILE A 195 9.48 -5.35 2.82
C ILE A 195 9.10 -6.79 3.24
N ALA A 196 10.06 -7.60 3.70
CA ALA A 196 9.77 -8.91 4.28
C ALA A 196 8.87 -8.79 5.52
N LYS A 197 9.19 -7.88 6.45
CA LYS A 197 8.38 -7.61 7.64
C LYS A 197 6.96 -7.15 7.24
N PHE A 198 6.85 -6.24 6.30
CA PHE A 198 5.56 -5.78 5.78
C PHE A 198 4.73 -6.94 5.21
N ALA A 199 5.35 -7.86 4.46
CA ALA A 199 4.66 -9.02 3.91
C ALA A 199 4.14 -9.98 4.98
N PHE A 200 4.93 -10.27 6.02
CA PHE A 200 4.48 -11.10 7.14
C PHE A 200 3.44 -10.41 8.04
N ASP A 201 3.57 -9.10 8.28
CA ASP A 201 2.55 -8.29 8.98
C ASP A 201 1.24 -8.27 8.18
N TYR A 202 1.29 -8.07 6.87
CA TYR A 202 0.14 -8.10 5.97
C TYR A 202 -0.52 -9.49 5.98
N ALA A 203 0.27 -10.56 5.83
CA ALA A 203 -0.25 -11.92 5.86
C ALA A 203 -0.98 -12.22 7.18
N THR A 204 -0.37 -11.86 8.30
CA THR A 204 -0.94 -12.03 9.64
C THR A 204 -2.26 -11.26 9.80
N ARG A 205 -2.32 -9.98 9.39
CA ARG A 205 -3.53 -9.14 9.49
C ARG A 205 -4.68 -9.64 8.61
N ASN A 206 -4.37 -10.15 7.43
CA ASN A 206 -5.36 -10.63 6.46
C ASN A 206 -5.68 -12.13 6.61
N ASN A 207 -5.29 -12.76 7.72
CA ASN A 207 -5.49 -14.18 8.03
C ASN A 207 -4.91 -15.16 6.99
N ARG A 208 -4.00 -14.70 6.14
CA ARG A 208 -3.26 -15.48 5.14
C ARG A 208 -2.38 -16.53 5.84
N LYS A 209 -2.01 -17.59 5.13
CA LYS A 209 -1.31 -18.77 5.68
C LYS A 209 0.11 -18.93 5.15
N LYS A 210 0.42 -18.45 3.94
CA LYS A 210 1.69 -18.71 3.27
C LYS A 210 2.31 -17.44 2.68
N VAL A 211 3.63 -17.28 2.85
CA VAL A 211 4.46 -16.22 2.26
C VAL A 211 5.55 -16.84 1.41
N THR A 212 5.53 -16.52 0.11
CA THR A 212 6.48 -16.99 -0.91
C THR A 212 7.51 -15.90 -1.22
N ALA A 213 8.78 -16.10 -0.88
CA ALA A 213 9.84 -15.21 -1.36
C ALA A 213 10.23 -15.59 -2.80
N VAL A 214 10.06 -14.66 -3.75
CA VAL A 214 10.42 -14.86 -5.17
C VAL A 214 11.77 -14.21 -5.46
N HIS A 215 12.70 -14.95 -6.07
CA HIS A 215 14.10 -14.51 -6.23
C HIS A 215 14.81 -15.18 -7.43
N LYS A 216 16.03 -14.73 -7.75
CA LYS A 216 16.94 -15.34 -8.73
C LYS A 216 18.34 -15.60 -8.13
N ALA A 217 18.38 -15.97 -6.85
CA ALA A 217 19.62 -16.15 -6.09
C ALA A 217 20.51 -17.32 -6.57
N ASN A 218 19.99 -18.21 -7.42
CA ASN A 218 20.79 -19.24 -8.10
C ASN A 218 21.82 -18.63 -9.08
N ILE A 219 21.51 -17.46 -9.65
CA ILE A 219 22.43 -16.66 -10.48
C ILE A 219 23.03 -15.52 -9.65
N MET A 220 22.19 -14.64 -9.09
CA MET A 220 22.62 -13.49 -8.29
C MET A 220 22.87 -13.86 -6.82
N LYS A 221 23.94 -14.63 -6.59
CA LYS A 221 24.30 -15.19 -5.28
C LYS A 221 24.48 -14.14 -4.16
N LEU A 222 24.82 -12.89 -4.52
CA LEU A 222 25.01 -11.80 -3.54
C LEU A 222 23.74 -10.96 -3.33
N GLY A 223 23.22 -10.27 -4.35
CA GLY A 223 22.08 -9.36 -4.22
C GLY A 223 20.78 -10.08 -3.82
N ASP A 224 20.29 -10.97 -4.69
CA ASP A 224 19.11 -11.78 -4.39
C ASP A 224 19.36 -12.77 -3.23
N GLY A 225 20.61 -13.19 -3.03
CA GLY A 225 21.02 -13.97 -1.85
C GLY A 225 20.97 -13.18 -0.53
N LEU A 226 21.04 -11.85 -0.56
CA LEU A 226 20.81 -10.98 0.60
C LEU A 226 19.31 -10.80 0.87
N PHE A 227 18.52 -10.56 -0.17
CA PHE A 227 17.05 -10.50 -0.08
C PHE A 227 16.46 -11.80 0.48
N LEU A 228 16.89 -12.95 -0.07
CA LEU A 228 16.45 -14.28 0.37
C LEU A 228 16.76 -14.53 1.86
N ARG A 229 17.99 -14.22 2.31
CA ARG A 229 18.38 -14.37 3.71
C ARG A 229 17.59 -13.44 4.63
N SER A 230 17.34 -12.20 4.20
CA SER A 230 16.50 -11.25 4.96
C SER A 230 15.07 -11.78 5.14
N CYS A 231 14.49 -12.40 4.09
CA CYS A 231 13.18 -13.06 4.19
C CYS A 231 13.22 -14.29 5.12
N GLN A 232 14.27 -15.12 5.04
CA GLN A 232 14.47 -16.30 5.90
C GLN A 232 14.72 -15.93 7.38
N GLU A 233 15.38 -14.81 7.64
CA GLU A 233 15.58 -14.27 8.99
C GLU A 233 14.26 -13.74 9.56
N MET A 234 13.50 -12.98 8.76
CA MET A 234 12.17 -12.48 9.14
C MET A 234 11.16 -13.61 9.41
N ALA A 235 11.15 -14.66 8.58
CA ALA A 235 10.23 -15.79 8.70
C ALA A 235 10.25 -16.46 10.09
N LYS A 236 11.41 -16.48 10.76
CA LYS A 236 11.59 -17.05 12.10
C LYS A 236 10.77 -16.32 13.18
N LEU A 237 10.40 -15.06 12.93
CA LEU A 237 9.59 -14.24 13.85
C LEU A 237 8.08 -14.50 13.68
N TYR A 238 7.65 -15.17 12.61
CA TYR A 238 6.24 -15.42 12.28
C TYR A 238 5.94 -16.93 12.13
N PRO A 239 6.20 -17.79 13.14
CA PRO A 239 6.11 -19.25 13.03
C PRO A 239 4.69 -19.83 12.77
N LYS A 240 3.67 -18.97 12.68
CA LYS A 240 2.30 -19.34 12.28
C LYS A 240 2.06 -19.22 10.77
N ILE A 241 2.99 -18.61 10.03
CA ILE A 241 2.94 -18.42 8.58
C ILE A 241 3.91 -19.40 7.93
N GLN A 242 3.43 -20.21 6.99
CA GLN A 242 4.29 -21.06 6.17
C GLN A 242 5.17 -20.17 5.29
N PHE A 243 6.48 -20.32 5.38
CA PHE A 243 7.42 -19.64 4.50
C PHE A 243 7.96 -20.60 3.44
N GLU A 244 7.96 -20.16 2.18
CA GLU A 244 8.57 -20.89 1.07
C GLU A 244 9.38 -19.94 0.17
N THR A 245 10.26 -20.52 -0.64
CA THR A 245 11.20 -19.78 -1.49
C THR A 245 11.15 -20.33 -2.90
N MET A 246 10.91 -19.48 -3.90
CA MET A 246 10.73 -19.91 -5.29
C MET A 246 11.59 -19.08 -6.25
N ILE A 247 12.31 -19.76 -7.15
CA ILE A 247 13.00 -19.05 -8.24
C ILE A 247 11.98 -18.46 -9.21
N VAL A 248 12.21 -17.23 -9.69
CA VAL A 248 11.24 -16.48 -10.51
C VAL A 248 10.80 -17.23 -11.77
N ASP A 249 11.69 -17.99 -12.41
CA ASP A 249 11.38 -18.84 -13.58
C ASP A 249 10.32 -19.90 -13.25
N ASN A 250 10.49 -20.62 -12.13
CA ASN A 250 9.50 -21.59 -11.68
C ASN A 250 8.24 -20.87 -11.20
N CYS A 251 8.36 -19.69 -10.59
CA CYS A 251 7.22 -18.89 -10.17
C CYS A 251 6.31 -18.51 -11.34
N THR A 252 6.85 -18.07 -12.48
CA THR A 252 6.03 -17.75 -13.66
C THR A 252 5.46 -19.00 -14.34
N MET A 253 6.23 -20.10 -14.42
CA MET A 253 5.73 -21.39 -14.91
C MET A 253 4.58 -21.94 -14.05
N GLN A 254 4.73 -21.94 -12.72
CA GLN A 254 3.71 -22.37 -11.78
C GLN A 254 2.48 -21.47 -11.82
N MET A 255 2.66 -20.15 -11.89
CA MET A 255 1.56 -19.19 -11.96
C MET A 255 0.67 -19.35 -13.20
N VAL A 256 1.23 -19.77 -14.34
CA VAL A 256 0.45 -20.09 -15.55
C VAL A 256 -0.14 -21.52 -15.53
N SER A 257 0.35 -22.39 -14.65
CA SER A 257 -0.08 -23.79 -14.55
C SER A 257 -1.17 -23.97 -13.48
N ASP A 258 -0.86 -23.63 -12.23
CA ASP A 258 -1.77 -23.58 -11.10
C ASP A 258 -1.49 -22.29 -10.27
N PRO A 259 -2.16 -21.17 -10.59
CA PRO A 259 -2.06 -19.94 -9.80
C PRO A 259 -2.67 -20.05 -8.39
N CYS A 260 -3.50 -21.05 -8.11
CA CYS A 260 -4.22 -21.17 -6.84
C CYS A 260 -3.30 -21.66 -5.69
N GLN A 261 -2.08 -22.10 -6.00
CA GLN A 261 -1.07 -22.45 -5.00
C GLN A 261 -0.45 -21.23 -4.28
N PHE A 262 -0.64 -20.01 -4.79
CA PHE A 262 -0.04 -18.78 -4.26
C PHE A 262 -0.99 -18.04 -3.32
N ASP A 263 -0.44 -17.52 -2.21
CA ASP A 263 -1.21 -16.84 -1.16
C ASP A 263 -0.72 -15.39 -0.99
N VAL A 264 0.35 -15.17 -0.21
CA VAL A 264 1.12 -13.91 -0.23
C VAL A 264 2.49 -14.16 -0.88
N MET A 265 2.94 -13.25 -1.72
CA MET A 265 4.22 -13.31 -2.42
C MET A 265 5.03 -12.04 -2.10
N VAL A 266 6.31 -12.18 -1.78
CA VAL A 266 7.23 -11.05 -1.53
C VAL A 266 8.39 -11.06 -2.51
N THR A 267 8.66 -9.91 -3.15
CA THR A 267 9.56 -9.84 -4.31
C THR A 267 10.52 -8.64 -4.26
N PRO A 268 11.72 -8.75 -4.88
CA PRO A 268 12.49 -7.61 -5.36
C PRO A 268 11.72 -6.82 -6.43
N ASN A 269 12.21 -5.62 -6.76
CA ASN A 269 11.49 -4.62 -7.54
C ASN A 269 11.17 -5.06 -9.00
N LEU A 270 12.16 -5.55 -9.76
CA LEU A 270 11.94 -6.02 -11.13
C LEU A 270 10.99 -7.24 -11.20
N TYR A 271 11.19 -8.23 -10.34
CA TYR A 271 10.39 -9.46 -10.36
C TYR A 271 8.96 -9.20 -9.91
N GLY A 272 8.75 -8.26 -8.97
CA GLY A 272 7.42 -7.80 -8.63
C GLY A 272 6.66 -7.29 -9.84
N ASN A 273 7.27 -6.41 -10.64
CA ASN A 273 6.64 -5.87 -11.86
C ASN A 273 6.22 -6.94 -12.87
N ILE A 274 7.06 -7.96 -13.07
CA ILE A 274 6.83 -9.03 -14.04
C ILE A 274 5.73 -9.99 -13.56
N VAL A 275 5.79 -10.40 -12.29
CA VAL A 275 4.83 -11.32 -11.67
C VAL A 275 3.46 -10.65 -11.49
N ASP A 276 3.42 -9.36 -11.14
CA ASP A 276 2.22 -8.51 -11.10
C ASP A 276 1.48 -8.48 -12.44
N ASN A 277 2.18 -8.12 -13.52
CA ASN A 277 1.57 -8.05 -14.86
C ASN A 277 1.12 -9.43 -15.35
N LEU A 278 1.89 -10.49 -15.04
CA LEU A 278 1.50 -11.87 -15.36
C LEU A 278 0.21 -12.28 -14.63
N ALA A 279 0.17 -12.08 -13.31
CA ALA A 279 -0.96 -12.43 -12.45
C ALA A 279 -2.22 -11.62 -12.81
N SER A 280 -2.06 -10.32 -13.09
CA SER A 280 -3.12 -9.46 -13.62
C SER A 280 -3.71 -10.02 -14.92
N GLY A 281 -2.87 -10.52 -15.84
CA GLY A 281 -3.31 -11.18 -17.07
C GLY A 281 -4.14 -12.45 -16.85
N LEU A 282 -3.98 -13.16 -15.72
CA LEU A 282 -4.73 -14.38 -15.42
C LEU A 282 -6.19 -14.12 -14.98
N VAL A 283 -6.46 -12.96 -14.34
CA VAL A 283 -7.78 -12.64 -13.77
C VAL A 283 -8.68 -11.78 -14.66
N GLY A 284 -8.13 -11.16 -15.69
CA GLY A 284 -8.88 -10.31 -16.64
C GLY A 284 -8.12 -9.10 -17.21
N GLY A 285 -6.85 -8.91 -16.81
CA GLY A 285 -6.02 -7.76 -17.18
C GLY A 285 -6.00 -6.68 -16.09
N ALA A 286 -5.17 -5.65 -16.27
CA ALA A 286 -4.91 -4.62 -15.26
C ALA A 286 -6.15 -3.79 -14.84
N GLY A 287 -7.22 -3.79 -15.65
CA GLY A 287 -8.46 -3.06 -15.35
C GLY A 287 -9.37 -3.67 -14.27
N VAL A 288 -9.04 -4.86 -13.75
CA VAL A 288 -9.82 -5.56 -12.70
C VAL A 288 -9.02 -5.86 -11.42
N VAL A 289 -7.86 -5.23 -11.27
CA VAL A 289 -6.88 -5.48 -10.21
C VAL A 289 -6.76 -4.25 -9.30
N ALA A 290 -6.45 -4.46 -8.02
CA ALA A 290 -6.47 -3.44 -6.95
C ALA A 290 -5.18 -3.42 -6.11
#